data_AF-A0A7C7A457-F1
#
_entry.id   AF-A0A7C7A457-F1
#
_cell.length_a   1.000
_cell.length_b   1.000
_cell.length_c   1.000
_cell.angle_alpha   90.00
_cell.angle_beta   90.00
_cell.angle_gamma   90.00
#
_symmetry.space_group_name_H-M   'P 1'
#
loop_
_entity.id
_entity.type
_entity.pdbx_description
1 polymer ?
#
loop_
_entity_poly.entity_id
_entity_poly.type
_entity_poly.pdbx_seq_one_letter_code
_entity_poly.pdbx_strand_id
1 'polypeptide(L)' 'MGLTAESTWLGALKNGYSMSDPILDGVIIALAGNPNTGKSTVFNSLTGLNQHTGNWPG' A
#
# COMPACT_ATOMS: atom_id res chain seq x y z
N MET A 1 16.01 -10.89 23.94
CA MET A 1 16.75 -11.06 22.67
C MET A 1 15.99 -12.07 21.83
N GLY A 2 15.29 -11.60 20.79
CA GLY A 2 14.54 -12.47 19.88
C GLY A 2 13.21 -11.84 19.49
N LEU A 3 13.21 -11.04 18.43
CA LEU A 3 12.00 -10.71 17.69
C LEU A 3 11.58 -12.01 16.98
N THR A 4 10.59 -12.71 17.53
CA THR A 4 10.04 -13.94 16.94
C THR A 4 9.30 -13.60 15.65
N ALA A 5 9.15 -14.55 14.73
CA ALA A 5 8.46 -14.34 13.45
C ALA A 5 7.02 -13.82 13.60
N GLU A 6 6.40 -13.99 14.78
CA GLU A 6 5.11 -13.39 15.15
C GLU A 6 5.17 -11.86 15.33
N SER A 7 6.31 -11.32 15.77
CA SER A 7 6.52 -9.87 15.96
C SER A 7 6.85 -9.12 14.67
N THR A 8 7.04 -9.84 13.56
CA THR A 8 7.25 -9.25 12.24
C THR A 8 5.90 -9.00 11.57
N TRP A 9 5.78 -7.87 10.88
CA TRP A 9 4.62 -7.37 10.09
C TRP A 9 3.79 -8.43 9.33
N LEU A 10 4.38 -9.58 8.99
CA LEU A 10 3.71 -10.73 8.39
C LEU A 10 2.56 -11.28 9.25
N GLY A 11 2.68 -11.28 10.58
CA GLY A 11 1.63 -11.73 11.50
C GLY A 11 0.41 -10.81 11.51
N ALA A 12 0.63 -9.50 11.38
CA ALA A 12 -0.43 -8.50 11.30
C ALA A 12 -1.24 -8.61 10.00
N LEU A 13 -0.60 -9.03 8.90
CA LEU A 13 -1.27 -9.22 7.60
C LEU A 13 -2.21 -10.43 7.57
N LYS A 14 -1.97 -11.46 8.41
CA LYS A 14 -2.77 -12.71 8.39
C LYS A 14 -4.19 -12.56 8.95
N ASN A 15 -4.47 -11.55 9.78
CA ASN A 15 -5.73 -11.45 10.52
C ASN A 15 -6.72 -10.41 9.96
N GLY A 16 -6.38 -9.69 8.88
CA GLY A 16 -7.09 -8.45 8.52
C GLY A 16 -7.89 -8.41 7.22
N TYR A 17 -7.81 -9.42 6.35
CA TYR A 17 -8.47 -9.36 5.03
C TYR A 17 -9.33 -10.60 4.77
N SER A 18 -10.47 -10.67 5.45
CA SER A 18 -11.63 -11.32 4.83
C SER A 18 -12.06 -10.42 3.67
N MET A 19 -11.71 -10.81 2.44
CA MET A 19 -12.25 -10.24 1.21
C MET A 19 -13.72 -10.67 1.06
N SER A 20 -14.55 -10.29 2.03
CA SER A 20 -15.99 -10.49 2.02
C SER A 20 -16.61 -9.11 1.85
N ASP A 21 -16.76 -8.70 0.59
CA ASP A 21 -17.93 -8.00 0.02
C ASP A 21 -17.53 -7.29 -1.29
N PRO A 22 -18.10 -7.66 -2.45
CA PRO A 22 -17.84 -6.97 -3.71
C PRO A 22 -18.79 -5.78 -3.82
N ILE A 23 -18.53 -4.71 -3.06
CA ILE A 23 -19.52 -3.61 -3.00
C ILE A 23 -19.09 -2.35 -3.74
N LEU A 24 -17.81 -2.11 -4.08
CA LEU A 24 -17.42 -0.96 -4.92
C LEU A 24 -16.19 -1.25 -5.82
N ASP A 25 -16.21 -0.75 -7.06
CA ASP A 25 -15.34 -1.03 -8.21
C ASP A 25 -13.82 -0.77 -8.05
N GLY A 26 -13.11 -1.59 -7.27
CA GLY A 26 -11.65 -1.70 -7.36
C GLY A 26 -10.91 -1.76 -6.02
N VAL A 27 -9.67 -2.22 -6.06
CA VAL A 27 -8.78 -2.31 -4.89
C VAL A 27 -8.03 -0.99 -4.71
N ILE A 28 -8.12 -0.39 -3.53
CA ILE A 28 -7.36 0.81 -3.17
C ILE A 28 -6.01 0.39 -2.55
N ILE A 29 -4.92 0.89 -3.12
CA ILE A 29 -3.55 0.57 -2.70
C ILE A 29 -2.80 1.87 -2.39
N ALA A 30 -2.23 1.96 -1.18
CA ALA A 30 -1.36 3.05 -0.79
C ALA A 30 0.12 2.69 -0.99
N LEU A 31 0.92 3.62 -1.51
CA LEU A 31 2.36 3.44 -1.71
C LEU A 31 3.15 4.33 -0.73
N ALA A 32 3.91 3.71 0.18
CA ALA A 32 4.72 4.41 1.19
C ALA A 32 6.16 3.88 1.23
N GLY A 33 7.09 4.66 1.81
CA GLY A 33 8.50 4.27 1.98
C GLY A 33 9.48 5.45 2.00
N ASN A 34 10.73 5.17 2.39
CA ASN A 34 11.78 6.17 2.60
C ASN A 34 12.08 7.02 1.33
N PRO A 35 12.66 8.22 1.46
CA PRO A 35 13.14 8.99 0.31
C PRO A 35 14.06 8.14 -0.58
N ASN A 36 13.98 8.35 -1.90
CA ASN A 36 14.85 7.70 -2.90
C ASN A 36 14.78 6.16 -3.01
N THR A 37 13.72 5.51 -2.51
CA THR A 37 13.52 4.04 -2.65
C THR A 37 12.78 3.62 -3.93
N GLY A 38 12.60 4.52 -4.91
CA GLY A 38 11.94 4.18 -6.18
C GLY A 38 10.41 4.18 -6.15
N LYS A 39 9.76 4.76 -5.14
CA LYS A 39 8.29 4.88 -5.07
C LYS A 39 7.69 5.52 -6.33
N SER A 40 8.25 6.65 -6.76
CA SER A 40 7.79 7.34 -7.97
C SER A 40 7.97 6.48 -9.23
N THR A 41 9.02 5.65 -9.28
CA THR A 41 9.24 4.71 -10.39
C THR A 41 8.13 3.67 -10.45
N VAL A 42 7.78 3.07 -9.32
CA VAL A 42 6.67 2.09 -9.24
C VAL A 42 5.34 2.76 -9.55
N PHE A 43 5.05 3.91 -8.95
CA PHE A 43 3.83 4.67 -9.20
C PHE A 43 3.65 4.96 -10.70
N ASN A 44 4.66 5.56 -11.34
CA ASN A 44 4.62 5.90 -12.76
C ASN A 44 4.49 4.66 -13.66
N SER A 45 5.14 3.54 -13.30
CA SER A 45 5.03 2.29 -14.06
C SER A 45 3.64 1.67 -13.98
N LEU A 46 2.91 1.89 -12.87
CA LEU A 46 1.57 1.35 -12.67
C LEU A 46 0.48 2.25 -13.25
N THR A 47 0.62 3.57 -13.14
CA THR A 47 -0.39 4.54 -13.58
C THR A 47 -0.20 5.02 -15.02
N GLY A 48 1.04 5.00 -15.53
CA GLY A 48 1.38 5.59 -16.83
C GLY A 48 0.96 7.07 -16.87
N LEU A 49 0.12 7.44 -17.86
CA LEU A 49 -0.41 8.79 -18.01
C LEU A 49 -1.72 9.05 -17.24
N ASN A 50 -2.35 8.01 -16.67
CA ASN A 50 -3.62 8.10 -15.96
C ASN A 50 -3.41 8.47 -14.50
N GLN A 51 -2.78 9.61 -14.26
CA GLN A 51 -2.44 10.11 -12.93
C GLN A 51 -3.16 11.44 -12.64
N HIS A 52 -3.65 11.60 -11.41
CA HIS A 52 -4.24 12.84 -10.93
C HIS A 52 -3.41 13.35 -9.76
N THR A 53 -3.05 14.64 -9.80
CA THR A 53 -2.25 15.29 -8.76
C THR A 53 -3.11 16.30 -8.01
N GLY A 54 -3.00 16.32 -6.68
CA GLY A 54 -3.68 17.28 -5.81
C GLY A 54 -2.86 17.57 -4.56
N ASN A 55 -3.31 18.55 -3.78
CA ASN A 55 -2.73 18.89 -2.49
C ASN A 55 -3.56 18.28 -1.35
N TRP A 56 -2.91 17.89 -0.27
CA TRP A 56 -3.59 17.47 0.95
C TRP A 56 -4.29 18.67 1.62
N PRO A 57 -5.44 18.46 2.28
CA PRO A 57 -6.05 19.51 3.10
C PRO A 57 -5.06 19.94 4.19
N GLY A 58 -4.98 21.27 4.37
CA GLY A 58 -4.06 21.92 5.32
C GLY A 58 -4.40 21.66 6.77
#